data_AF-A0A9P8BL78-F1
#
_entry.id   AF-A0A9P8BL78-F1
#
_cell.length_a   1.000
_cell.length_b   1.000
_cell.length_c   1.000
_cell.angle_alpha   90.00
_cell.angle_beta   90.00
_cell.angle_gamma   90.00
#
_symmetry.space_group_name_H-M   'P 1'
#
loop_
_entity.id
_entity.type
_entity.pdbx_description
1 polymer ?
#
loop_
_entity_poly.entity_id
_entity_poly.type
_entity_poly.pdbx_seq_one_letter_code
_entity_poly.pdbx_strand_id
1 'polypeptide(L)'
;MSGSHGEPADRCPVDHASREKWASLQQHTEPPPTTNLPTARETSSIPREDGNKWVYPSQAQFFDAMARKNHSPRAGDMQVVVPIHNAVNERAWQEVLKWELGRGGEKCGGVKLVSFKGDASKISPKARLKMLFGYQAPFDRHDWLVDRCGTQMRYVIDFYTGRPDSATMSPAGNLSFYLDVRPSLDTFEGVRMRMGMFWNRWVLGTTSPSGTLPAK
;
A
#
# COMPACT_ATOMS: atom_id res chain seq x y z
N MET A 1 10.24 -42.24 -33.09
CA MET A 1 9.69 -40.91 -33.45
C MET A 1 9.03 -40.35 -32.22
N SER A 2 9.73 -39.46 -31.52
CA SER A 2 9.30 -38.88 -30.24
C SER A 2 8.17 -37.87 -30.47
N GLY A 3 7.00 -38.13 -29.87
CA GLY A 3 5.90 -37.17 -29.78
C GLY A 3 6.06 -36.32 -28.53
N SER A 4 6.44 -35.06 -28.71
CA SER A 4 6.43 -34.02 -27.68
C SER A 4 4.99 -33.58 -27.42
N HIS A 5 4.44 -33.91 -26.25
CA HIS A 5 3.23 -33.27 -25.74
C HIS A 5 3.66 -32.00 -25.00
N GLY A 6 3.39 -30.85 -25.62
CA GLY A 6 3.57 -29.54 -24.99
C GLY A 6 2.56 -29.32 -23.86
N GLU A 7 3.09 -28.98 -22.70
CA GLU A 7 2.36 -28.48 -21.53
C GLU A 7 1.61 -27.17 -21.88
N PRO A 8 0.34 -26.99 -21.46
CA PRO A 8 -0.32 -25.71 -21.60
C PRO A 8 0.26 -24.70 -20.60
N ALA A 9 0.79 -23.59 -21.13
CA ALA A 9 1.29 -22.46 -20.34
C ALA A 9 0.25 -21.99 -19.30
N ASP A 10 0.66 -22.00 -18.03
CA ASP A 10 -0.03 -21.39 -16.89
C ASP A 10 -0.38 -19.93 -17.18
N ARG A 11 -1.63 -19.71 -17.62
CA ARG A 11 -2.22 -18.37 -17.65
C ARG A 11 -2.66 -18.05 -16.23
N CYS A 12 -1.76 -17.44 -15.46
CA CYS A 12 -2.13 -16.75 -14.23
C CYS A 12 -3.28 -15.79 -14.54
N PRO A 13 -4.49 -15.97 -13.96
CA PRO A 13 -5.61 -15.05 -14.14
C PRO A 13 -5.39 -13.83 -13.23
N VAL A 14 -4.31 -13.10 -13.48
CA VAL A 14 -4.16 -11.73 -13.01
C VAL A 14 -4.90 -10.84 -13.99
N ASP A 15 -5.77 -9.95 -13.51
CA ASP A 15 -6.27 -8.86 -14.34
C ASP A 15 -5.09 -7.95 -14.68
N HIS A 16 -4.44 -8.25 -15.80
CA HIS A 16 -3.40 -7.42 -16.39
C HIS A 16 -3.88 -5.99 -16.53
N ALA A 17 -5.18 -5.75 -16.77
CA ALA A 17 -5.75 -4.42 -16.97
C ALA A 17 -5.65 -3.51 -15.73
N SER A 18 -5.59 -4.04 -14.50
CA SER A 18 -5.47 -3.21 -13.29
C SER A 18 -4.03 -2.78 -13.01
N ARG A 19 -3.07 -3.68 -13.19
CA ARG A 19 -1.63 -3.34 -13.18
C ARG A 19 -1.29 -2.47 -14.38
N GLU A 20 -1.89 -2.75 -15.52
CA GLU A 20 -1.80 -1.94 -16.73
C GLU A 20 -2.47 -0.60 -16.53
N LYS A 21 -3.57 -0.44 -15.79
CA LYS A 21 -4.16 0.88 -15.49
C LYS A 21 -3.21 1.77 -14.70
N TRP A 22 -2.50 1.19 -13.74
CA TRP A 22 -1.40 1.88 -13.08
C TRP A 22 -0.25 2.18 -14.04
N ALA A 23 0.09 1.23 -14.92
CA ALA A 23 1.07 1.45 -15.98
C ALA A 23 0.56 2.38 -17.11
N SER A 24 -0.75 2.60 -17.24
CA SER A 24 -1.39 3.34 -18.33
C SER A 24 -1.83 4.72 -17.88
N LEU A 25 -1.88 4.99 -16.58
CA LEU A 25 -1.66 6.33 -16.05
C LEU A 25 -0.24 6.82 -16.41
N GLN A 26 0.67 5.89 -16.74
CA GLN A 26 1.94 6.17 -17.42
C GLN A 26 1.80 6.16 -18.97
N GLN A 27 0.56 6.23 -19.50
CA GLN A 27 0.05 6.16 -20.89
C GLN A 27 -0.22 7.37 -21.79
N HIS A 28 -0.44 8.61 -21.30
CA HIS A 28 -0.83 9.77 -22.13
C HIS A 28 0.19 10.24 -23.20
N THR A 29 -0.19 10.16 -24.48
CA THR A 29 0.55 10.61 -25.66
C THR A 29 0.82 12.12 -25.69
N GLU A 30 2.02 12.54 -25.29
CA GLU A 30 2.82 13.65 -25.86
C GLU A 30 4.16 13.74 -25.10
N PRO A 31 5.31 13.97 -25.76
CA PRO A 31 6.58 14.17 -25.06
C PRO A 31 6.84 15.67 -24.83
N PRO A 32 6.75 16.19 -23.59
CA PRO A 32 7.36 17.47 -23.26
C PRO A 32 8.88 17.29 -23.00
N PRO A 33 9.66 18.38 -23.13
CA PRO A 33 11.11 18.32 -23.25
C PRO A 33 11.80 17.86 -21.97
N THR A 34 12.89 17.11 -22.16
CA THR A 34 14.07 16.95 -21.30
C THR A 34 13.99 17.50 -19.86
N THR A 35 13.84 16.56 -18.91
CA THR A 35 14.70 16.40 -17.71
C THR A 35 14.86 17.57 -16.72
N ASN A 36 13.78 18.23 -16.32
CA ASN A 36 13.77 19.05 -15.08
C ASN A 36 12.61 18.63 -14.16
N LEU A 37 12.67 17.39 -13.66
CA LEU A 37 11.72 16.95 -12.64
C LEU A 37 12.03 17.64 -11.30
N PRO A 38 11.01 18.05 -10.53
CA PRO A 38 11.21 18.60 -9.20
C PRO A 38 12.06 17.68 -8.32
N THR A 39 13.10 18.26 -7.71
CA THR A 39 14.01 17.57 -6.80
C THR A 39 13.63 17.76 -5.33
N ALA A 40 12.69 18.66 -5.04
CA ALA A 40 12.15 18.87 -3.71
C ALA A 40 11.53 17.58 -3.16
N ARG A 41 11.78 17.32 -1.87
CA ARG A 41 11.28 16.14 -1.15
C ARG A 41 10.26 16.56 -0.11
N GLU A 42 9.32 15.67 0.15
CA GLU A 42 8.26 15.86 1.14
C GLU A 42 8.56 15.05 2.40
N THR A 43 8.42 15.66 3.57
CA THR A 43 8.53 14.98 4.86
C THR A 43 7.19 14.35 5.22
N SER A 44 7.17 13.04 5.46
CA SER A 44 5.98 12.29 5.85
C SER A 44 5.49 12.66 7.25
N SER A 45 4.29 12.19 7.62
CA SER A 45 3.81 12.19 9.00
C SER A 45 4.38 11.04 9.84
N ILE A 46 5.03 10.06 9.19
CA ILE A 46 5.39 8.77 9.76
C ILE A 46 6.70 8.88 10.57
N PRO A 47 6.67 8.63 11.89
CA PRO A 47 7.84 8.67 12.74
C PRO A 47 8.78 7.47 12.51
N ARG A 48 10.09 7.73 12.60
CA ARG A 48 11.18 6.77 12.58
C ARG A 48 11.64 6.44 14.00
N GLU A 49 12.43 5.38 14.14
CA GLU A 49 13.01 4.98 15.43
C GLU A 49 13.88 6.06 16.06
N ASP A 50 14.65 6.78 15.24
CA ASP A 50 15.60 7.83 15.64
C ASP A 50 14.94 9.16 16.03
N GLY A 51 13.61 9.23 16.07
CA GLY A 51 12.85 10.43 16.43
C GLY A 51 12.61 11.40 15.26
N ASN A 52 13.20 11.15 14.09
CA ASN A 52 12.91 11.90 12.87
C ASN A 52 11.67 11.32 12.15
N LYS A 53 11.27 11.94 11.04
CA LYS A 53 10.21 11.42 10.16
C LYS A 53 10.79 10.85 8.87
N TRP A 54 10.07 9.95 8.23
CA TRP A 54 10.43 9.47 6.88
C TRP A 54 10.32 10.61 5.86
N VAL A 55 11.17 10.60 4.84
CA VAL A 55 11.16 11.61 3.78
C VAL A 55 10.95 10.90 2.44
N TYR A 56 9.87 11.25 1.76
CA TYR A 56 9.52 10.68 0.46
C TYR A 56 10.54 11.08 -0.62
N PRO A 57 10.76 10.21 -1.63
CA PRO A 57 11.60 10.57 -2.76
C PRO A 57 10.98 11.73 -3.54
N SER A 58 11.82 12.56 -4.13
CA SER A 58 11.36 13.59 -5.08
C SER A 58 10.87 12.97 -6.38
N GLN A 59 10.21 13.77 -7.23
CA GLN A 59 9.75 13.31 -8.53
C GLN A 59 10.90 12.82 -9.41
N ALA A 60 12.03 13.53 -9.40
CA ALA A 60 13.24 13.10 -10.09
C ALA A 60 13.76 11.75 -9.55
N GLN A 61 13.85 11.60 -8.23
CA GLN A 61 14.32 10.35 -7.61
C GLN A 61 13.39 9.17 -7.90
N PHE A 62 12.07 9.40 -7.90
CA PHE A 62 11.07 8.38 -8.18
C PHE A 62 11.12 7.94 -9.65
N PHE A 63 11.24 8.89 -10.59
CA PHE A 63 11.46 8.62 -12.01
C PHE A 63 12.70 7.76 -12.23
N ASP A 64 13.84 8.18 -11.68
CA ASP A 64 15.11 7.44 -11.84
C ASP A 64 15.02 6.04 -11.23
N ALA A 65 14.33 5.89 -10.10
CA ALA A 65 14.13 4.60 -9.46
C ALA A 65 13.28 3.64 -10.31
N MET A 66 12.26 4.15 -11.01
CA MET A 66 11.46 3.37 -11.95
C MET A 66 12.26 3.02 -13.21
N ALA A 67 13.00 3.98 -13.78
CA ALA A 67 13.83 3.75 -14.95
C ALA A 67 14.88 2.65 -14.70
N ARG A 68 15.52 2.65 -13.51
CA ARG A 68 16.46 1.58 -13.10
C ARG A 68 15.81 0.20 -12.99
N LYS A 69 14.50 0.12 -12.80
CA LYS A 69 13.73 -1.14 -12.71
C LYS A 69 13.19 -1.60 -14.07
N ASN A 70 13.73 -1.07 -15.18
CA ASN A 70 13.26 -1.32 -16.54
C ASN A 70 11.77 -1.02 -16.74
N HIS A 71 11.21 -0.10 -15.94
CA HIS A 71 9.94 0.52 -16.28
C HIS A 71 10.21 1.65 -17.28
N SER A 72 9.20 2.00 -18.08
CA SER A 72 9.26 3.14 -19.00
C SER A 72 8.46 4.33 -18.43
N PRO A 73 8.91 4.95 -17.31
CA PRO A 73 8.19 6.07 -16.74
C PRO A 73 8.32 7.28 -17.65
N ARG A 74 7.37 8.22 -17.54
CA ARG A 74 7.46 9.50 -18.25
C ARG A 74 7.42 10.63 -17.26
N ALA A 75 8.20 11.66 -17.54
CA ALA A 75 8.38 12.79 -16.63
C ALA A 75 7.05 13.47 -16.29
N GLY A 76 6.16 13.66 -17.27
CA GLY A 76 4.85 14.28 -17.06
C GLY A 76 3.99 13.58 -16.02
N ASP A 77 4.07 12.25 -15.94
CA ASP A 77 3.24 11.46 -15.02
C ASP A 77 3.69 11.63 -13.56
N MET A 78 4.93 12.04 -13.31
CA MET A 78 5.50 12.14 -11.96
C MET A 78 4.77 13.18 -11.10
N GLN A 79 4.21 14.22 -11.72
CA GLN A 79 3.45 15.26 -11.04
C GLN A 79 2.15 14.71 -10.41
N VAL A 80 1.62 13.60 -10.93
CA VAL A 80 0.39 12.97 -10.44
C VAL A 80 0.70 11.72 -9.62
N VAL A 81 1.61 10.88 -10.11
CA VAL A 81 1.90 9.56 -9.52
C VAL A 81 2.56 9.67 -8.14
N VAL A 82 3.49 10.61 -7.96
CA VAL A 82 4.26 10.72 -6.71
C VAL A 82 3.39 11.21 -5.55
N PRO A 83 2.59 12.30 -5.68
CA PRO A 83 1.67 12.70 -4.62
C PRO A 83 0.65 11.61 -4.25
N ILE A 84 0.15 10.85 -5.22
CA ILE A 84 -0.76 9.72 -4.96
C ILE A 84 -0.06 8.63 -4.15
N HIS A 85 1.18 8.26 -4.51
CA HIS A 85 1.97 7.27 -3.74
C HIS A 85 2.20 7.75 -2.30
N ASN A 86 2.58 9.02 -2.11
CA ASN A 86 2.77 9.60 -0.77
C ASN A 86 1.47 9.53 0.03
N ALA A 87 0.35 9.97 -0.55
CA ALA A 87 -0.97 9.93 0.11
C ALA A 87 -1.41 8.49 0.46
N VAL A 88 -1.12 7.51 -0.41
CA VAL A 88 -1.41 6.09 -0.16
C VAL A 88 -0.57 5.56 1.01
N ASN A 89 0.71 5.94 1.10
CA ASN A 89 1.56 5.57 2.24
C ASN A 89 1.04 6.19 3.54
N GLU A 90 0.64 7.46 3.52
CA GLU A 90 0.05 8.12 4.69
C GLU A 90 -1.25 7.44 5.13
N ARG A 91 -2.12 7.07 4.18
CA ARG A 91 -3.34 6.32 4.47
C ARG A 91 -3.04 4.94 5.07
N ALA A 92 -2.05 4.23 4.54
CA ALA A 92 -1.61 2.94 5.08
C ALA A 92 -1.11 3.07 6.52
N TRP A 93 -0.38 4.15 6.83
CA TRP A 93 0.05 4.46 8.19
C TRP A 93 -1.13 4.71 9.14
N GLN A 94 -2.15 5.45 8.70
CA GLN A 94 -3.35 5.67 9.52
C GLN A 94 -4.06 4.35 9.86
N GLU A 95 -4.14 3.39 8.93
CA GLU A 95 -4.69 2.07 9.22
C GLU A 95 -3.84 1.28 10.22
N VAL A 96 -2.51 1.39 10.17
CA VAL A 96 -1.63 0.81 11.19
C VAL A 96 -1.92 1.43 12.56
N LEU A 97 -2.05 2.76 12.65
CA LEU A 97 -2.37 3.43 13.90
C LEU A 97 -3.73 2.99 14.47
N LYS A 98 -4.73 2.70 13.64
CA LYS A 98 -6.02 2.13 14.09
C LYS A 98 -5.84 0.76 14.73
N TRP A 99 -4.94 -0.08 14.21
CA TRP A 99 -4.62 -1.37 14.82
C TRP A 99 -3.88 -1.21 16.16
N GLU A 100 -3.07 -0.17 16.28
CA GLU A 100 -2.26 0.13 17.47
C GLU A 100 -2.97 0.97 18.55
N LEU A 101 -4.14 1.51 18.23
CA LEU A 101 -4.92 2.33 19.14
C LEU A 101 -5.21 1.58 20.46
N GLY A 102 -4.94 2.24 21.59
CA GLY A 102 -5.16 1.67 22.92
C GLY A 102 -4.18 0.57 23.33
N ARG A 103 -3.10 0.32 22.57
CA ARG A 103 -2.12 -0.73 22.87
C ARG A 103 -0.87 -0.26 23.61
N GLY A 104 -0.89 0.98 24.10
CA GLY A 104 0.14 1.49 25.01
C GLY A 104 1.35 2.13 24.33
N GLY A 105 1.34 2.35 23.02
CA GLY A 105 2.42 3.09 22.32
C GLY A 105 2.60 4.52 22.81
N GLU A 106 1.56 5.14 23.37
CA GLU A 106 1.64 6.50 23.93
C GLU A 106 2.64 6.62 25.08
N LYS A 107 2.87 5.54 25.84
CA LYS A 107 3.81 5.51 26.98
C LYS A 107 5.27 5.73 26.56
N CYS A 108 5.61 5.52 25.29
CA CYS A 108 6.97 5.63 24.75
C CYS A 108 7.09 6.66 23.63
N GLY A 109 6.17 7.63 23.55
CA GLY A 109 6.20 8.67 22.52
C GLY A 109 5.58 8.25 21.19
N GLY A 110 4.77 7.19 21.18
CA GLY A 110 4.00 6.75 20.01
C GLY A 110 4.59 5.54 19.28
N VAL A 111 3.87 5.13 18.24
CA VAL A 111 4.22 4.01 17.37
C VAL A 111 5.19 4.49 16.28
N LYS A 112 6.22 3.71 15.96
CA LYS A 112 7.28 4.08 15.00
C LYS A 112 7.39 3.08 13.86
N LEU A 113 7.67 3.55 12.65
CA LEU A 113 7.95 2.68 11.50
C LEU A 113 9.46 2.39 11.43
N VAL A 114 9.82 1.12 11.68
CA VAL A 114 11.20 0.61 11.65
C VAL A 114 11.67 0.43 10.21
N SER A 115 10.88 -0.29 9.43
CA SER A 115 11.19 -0.54 8.02
C SER A 115 9.94 -0.82 7.21
N PHE A 116 10.01 -0.58 5.90
CA PHE A 116 8.99 -0.96 4.95
C PHE A 116 9.64 -1.72 3.79
N LYS A 117 9.04 -2.83 3.37
CA LYS A 117 9.52 -3.62 2.25
C LYS A 117 8.36 -3.98 1.32
N GLY A 118 8.47 -3.60 0.06
CA GLY A 118 7.56 -4.03 -1.00
C GLY A 118 7.94 -5.42 -1.54
N ASP A 119 6.94 -6.24 -1.80
CA ASP A 119 7.07 -7.54 -2.47
C ASP A 119 5.81 -7.85 -3.29
N ALA A 120 5.72 -7.22 -4.47
CA ALA A 120 4.61 -7.36 -5.40
C ALA A 120 4.41 -8.81 -5.90
N SER A 121 5.44 -9.67 -5.82
CA SER A 121 5.35 -11.07 -6.27
C SER A 121 4.62 -11.97 -5.27
N LYS A 122 4.52 -11.56 -4.01
CA LYS A 122 4.16 -12.44 -2.90
C LYS A 122 2.71 -12.29 -2.49
N ILE A 123 1.84 -13.16 -2.99
CA ILE A 123 0.43 -13.18 -2.58
C ILE A 123 0.29 -13.59 -1.11
N SER A 124 -0.47 -12.81 -0.33
CA SER A 124 -0.73 -13.10 1.08
C SER A 124 -1.69 -14.28 1.27
N PRO A 125 -1.66 -15.01 2.41
CA PRO A 125 -2.57 -16.14 2.63
C PRO A 125 -4.06 -15.75 2.54
N LYS A 126 -4.42 -14.56 3.05
CA LYS A 126 -5.78 -14.02 2.95
C LYS A 126 -6.16 -13.72 1.50
N ALA A 127 -5.25 -13.13 0.72
CA ALA A 127 -5.47 -12.87 -0.69
C ALA A 127 -5.61 -14.17 -1.49
N ARG A 128 -4.79 -15.20 -1.22
CA ARG A 128 -4.92 -16.52 -1.85
C ARG A 128 -6.30 -17.14 -1.63
N LEU A 129 -6.81 -17.09 -0.39
CA LEU A 129 -8.16 -17.59 -0.08
C LEU A 129 -9.24 -16.78 -0.79
N LYS A 130 -9.14 -15.44 -0.78
CA LYS A 130 -10.05 -14.56 -1.52
C LYS A 130 -10.06 -14.87 -3.02
N MET A 131 -8.88 -15.09 -3.62
CA MET A 131 -8.76 -15.47 -5.03
C MET A 131 -9.43 -16.81 -5.34
N LEU A 132 -9.33 -17.79 -4.43
CA LEU A 132 -10.04 -19.06 -4.57
C LEU A 132 -11.57 -18.88 -4.66
N PHE A 133 -12.11 -17.81 -4.05
CA PHE A 133 -13.52 -17.44 -4.13
C PHE A 133 -13.83 -16.40 -5.23
N GLY A 134 -12.95 -16.22 -6.21
CA GLY A 134 -13.17 -15.35 -7.36
C GLY A 134 -12.97 -13.85 -7.10
N TYR A 135 -12.40 -13.46 -5.95
CA TYR A 135 -12.01 -12.07 -5.71
C TYR A 135 -10.68 -11.74 -6.41
N GLN A 136 -10.51 -10.46 -6.73
CA GLN A 136 -9.30 -9.98 -7.41
C GLN A 136 -8.06 -10.05 -6.49
N ALA A 137 -6.92 -10.39 -7.09
CA ALA A 137 -5.62 -10.36 -6.44
C ALA A 137 -5.18 -8.91 -6.15
N PRO A 138 -4.40 -8.66 -5.09
CA PRO A 138 -3.78 -7.36 -4.90
C PRO A 138 -2.73 -7.11 -5.98
N PHE A 139 -2.64 -5.87 -6.46
CA PHE A 139 -1.66 -5.48 -7.47
C PHE A 139 -0.28 -5.21 -6.87
N ASP A 140 -0.22 -4.95 -5.56
CA ASP A 140 1.01 -4.75 -4.81
C ASP A 140 0.82 -5.21 -3.35
N ARG A 141 1.92 -5.55 -2.71
CA ARG A 141 1.96 -5.94 -1.29
C ARG A 141 3.18 -5.35 -0.62
N HIS A 142 2.96 -4.82 0.57
CA HIS A 142 4.04 -4.37 1.45
C HIS A 142 3.99 -5.08 2.80
N ASP A 143 5.17 -5.39 3.34
CA ASP A 143 5.36 -5.81 4.71
C ASP A 143 6.06 -4.65 5.46
N TRP A 144 5.41 -4.11 6.49
CA TRP A 144 5.92 -3.01 7.32
C TRP A 144 6.29 -3.54 8.69
N LEU A 145 7.44 -3.15 9.23
CA LEU A 145 7.85 -3.46 10.59
C LEU A 145 7.66 -2.22 11.46
N VAL A 146 6.87 -2.37 12.51
CA VAL A 146 6.43 -1.28 13.38
C VAL A 146 6.91 -1.55 14.79
N ASP A 147 7.49 -0.56 15.45
CA ASP A 147 7.87 -0.64 16.86
C ASP A 147 6.84 0.07 17.73
N ARG A 148 6.41 -0.62 18.78
CA ARG A 148 5.59 -0.10 19.85
C ARG A 148 6.29 -0.37 21.17
N CYS A 149 6.98 0.63 21.71
CA CYS A 149 7.63 0.55 23.03
C CYS A 149 8.61 -0.64 23.12
N GLY A 150 9.37 -0.93 22.07
CA GLY A 150 10.26 -2.09 22.00
C GLY A 150 9.58 -3.40 21.59
N THR A 151 8.26 -3.42 21.41
CA THR A 151 7.56 -4.54 20.79
C THR A 151 7.48 -4.33 19.29
N GLN A 152 8.26 -5.11 18.53
CA GLN A 152 8.23 -5.07 17.08
C GLN A 152 7.12 -5.96 16.52
N MET A 153 6.29 -5.38 15.65
CA MET A 153 5.18 -6.05 15.00
C MET A 153 5.23 -5.85 13.49
N ARG A 154 5.15 -6.95 12.75
CA ARG A 154 5.06 -6.91 11.29
C ARG A 154 3.62 -6.73 10.86
N TYR A 155 3.38 -5.84 9.91
CA TYR A 155 2.10 -5.59 9.26
C TYR A 155 2.17 -6.02 7.80
N VAL A 156 1.10 -6.65 7.31
CA VAL A 156 0.91 -6.99 5.90
C VAL A 156 -0.13 -6.03 5.33
N ILE A 157 0.22 -5.41 4.21
CA ILE A 157 -0.59 -4.40 3.52
C ILE A 157 -0.77 -4.86 2.08
N ASP A 158 -1.97 -5.30 1.74
CA ASP A 158 -2.32 -5.64 0.37
C ASP A 158 -3.05 -4.45 -0.28
N PHE A 159 -2.61 -4.07 -1.49
CA PHE A 159 -3.18 -2.96 -2.25
C PHE A 159 -4.09 -3.49 -3.35
N TYR A 160 -5.34 -3.02 -3.38
CA TYR A 160 -6.34 -3.40 -4.37
C TYR A 160 -6.85 -2.18 -5.11
N THR A 161 -7.15 -2.36 -6.40
CA THR A 161 -7.91 -1.37 -7.16
C THR A 161 -9.31 -1.28 -6.57
N GLY A 162 -9.73 -0.08 -6.23
CA GLY A 162 -11.08 0.18 -5.76
C GLY A 162 -12.06 0.13 -6.93
N ARG A 163 -13.33 -0.15 -6.61
CA ARG A 163 -14.40 -0.02 -7.61
C ARG A 163 -14.63 1.47 -7.87
N PRO A 164 -14.78 1.90 -9.12
CA PRO A 164 -15.17 3.27 -9.41
C PRO A 164 -16.58 3.49 -8.84
N ASP A 165 -16.71 4.40 -7.86
CA ASP A 165 -18.01 4.85 -7.40
C ASP A 165 -18.52 5.91 -8.38
N SER A 166 -19.69 5.67 -8.98
CA SER A 166 -20.33 6.63 -9.88
C SER A 166 -20.76 7.94 -9.19
N ALA A 167 -20.63 8.04 -7.86
CA ALA A 167 -21.13 9.15 -7.05
C ALA A 167 -20.06 10.19 -6.63
N THR A 168 -18.77 9.90 -6.78
CA THR A 168 -17.68 10.78 -6.32
C THR A 168 -16.71 11.07 -7.45
N MET A 169 -17.07 12.06 -8.27
CA MET A 169 -16.11 12.74 -9.15
C MET A 169 -15.08 13.50 -8.30
N SER A 170 -14.02 12.81 -7.90
CA SER A 170 -12.83 13.48 -7.37
C SER A 170 -12.08 14.14 -8.54
N PRO A 171 -11.46 15.33 -8.35
CA PRO A 171 -10.71 16.03 -9.40
C PRO A 171 -9.48 15.27 -9.90
N ALA A 172 -9.11 14.16 -9.25
CA ALA A 172 -8.05 13.23 -9.66
C ALA A 172 -8.53 12.06 -10.55
N GLY A 173 -9.79 12.06 -11.01
CA GLY A 173 -10.33 11.10 -11.97
C GLY A 173 -10.45 9.66 -11.46
N ASN A 174 -11.64 9.24 -11.03
CA ASN A 174 -12.12 7.85 -10.85
C ASN A 174 -11.23 6.81 -10.13
N LEU A 175 -10.11 7.21 -9.51
CA LEU A 175 -9.13 6.28 -8.97
C LEU A 175 -9.42 5.97 -7.49
N SER A 176 -10.29 4.99 -7.28
CA SER A 176 -10.59 4.43 -5.96
C SER A 176 -9.53 3.39 -5.59
N PHE A 177 -9.13 3.34 -4.31
CA PHE A 177 -8.21 2.32 -3.77
C PHE A 177 -8.73 1.72 -2.48
N TYR A 178 -8.51 0.42 -2.34
CA TYR A 178 -8.79 -0.33 -1.13
C TYR A 178 -7.49 -0.90 -0.54
N LEU A 179 -7.27 -0.64 0.75
CA LEU A 179 -6.12 -1.12 1.50
C LEU A 179 -6.59 -2.18 2.50
N ASP A 180 -5.98 -3.36 2.47
CA ASP A 180 -6.19 -4.40 3.48
C ASP A 180 -4.95 -4.47 4.37
N VAL A 181 -4.94 -3.61 5.41
CA VAL A 181 -3.87 -3.51 6.41
C VAL A 181 -4.20 -4.39 7.60
N ARG A 182 -3.23 -5.22 8.02
CA ARG A 182 -3.43 -6.12 9.16
C ARG A 182 -2.10 -6.56 9.80
N PRO A 183 -2.09 -6.81 11.11
CA PRO A 183 -0.93 -7.40 11.79
C PRO A 183 -0.64 -8.76 11.19
N SER A 184 0.62 -9.14 11.05
CA SER A 184 1.05 -10.44 10.59
C SER A 184 0.62 -11.57 11.55
N LEU A 185 0.57 -12.82 11.07
CA LEU A 185 0.20 -14.00 11.88
C LEU A 185 1.43 -14.79 12.39
N ASP A 186 2.63 -14.22 12.23
CA ASP A 186 3.90 -14.83 12.67
C ASP A 186 4.13 -14.73 14.17
N THR A 187 3.44 -13.82 14.87
CA THR A 187 3.53 -13.65 16.32
C THR A 187 2.19 -13.88 17.00
N PHE A 188 2.24 -14.37 18.24
CA PHE A 188 1.05 -14.53 19.08
C PHE A 188 0.30 -13.21 19.29
N GLU A 189 1.03 -12.10 19.46
CA GLU A 189 0.43 -10.77 19.56
C GLU A 189 -0.37 -10.43 18.29
N GLY A 190 0.18 -10.68 17.10
CA GLY A 190 -0.54 -10.46 15.84
C GLY A 190 -1.84 -11.25 15.72
N VAL A 191 -1.82 -12.52 16.14
CA VAL A 191 -3.02 -13.37 16.19
C VAL A 191 -4.04 -12.79 17.18
N ARG A 192 -3.60 -12.44 18.39
CA ARG A 192 -4.44 -11.81 19.43
C ARG A 192 -5.05 -10.49 18.96
N MET A 193 -4.27 -9.64 18.29
CA MET A 193 -4.75 -8.37 17.73
C MET A 193 -5.91 -8.62 16.77
N ARG A 194 -5.75 -9.55 15.83
CA ARG A 194 -6.78 -9.87 14.84
C ARG A 194 -8.04 -10.47 15.47
N MET A 195 -7.90 -11.39 16.42
CA MET A 195 -9.04 -11.97 17.14
C MET A 195 -9.81 -10.89 17.91
N GLY A 196 -9.10 -9.98 18.60
CA GLY A 196 -9.72 -8.88 19.33
C GLY A 196 -10.49 -7.92 18.41
N MET A 197 -9.94 -7.57 17.26
CA MET A 197 -10.65 -6.69 16.31
C MET A 197 -11.86 -7.39 15.67
N PHE A 198 -11.75 -8.69 15.38
CA PHE A 198 -12.89 -9.47 14.91
C PHE A 198 -14.02 -9.51 15.95
N TRP A 199 -13.67 -9.76 17.22
CA TRP A 199 -14.62 -9.76 18.32
C TRP A 199 -15.28 -8.41 18.51
N ASN A 200 -14.51 -7.31 18.53
CA ASN A 200 -15.07 -5.96 18.64
C ASN A 200 -16.02 -5.64 17.48
N ARG A 201 -15.67 -6.03 16.24
CA ARG A 201 -16.53 -5.78 15.08
C ARG A 201 -17.81 -6.63 15.08
N TRP A 202 -17.73 -7.86 15.59
CA TRP A 202 -18.86 -8.81 15.60
C TRP A 202 -19.79 -8.61 16.81
N VAL A 203 -19.24 -8.25 17.97
CA VAL A 203 -19.99 -8.12 19.24
C VAL A 203 -20.45 -6.69 19.50
N LEU A 204 -19.63 -5.68 19.18
CA LEU A 204 -19.94 -4.28 19.50
C LEU A 204 -20.50 -3.49 18.31
N GLY A 205 -20.62 -4.10 17.13
CA GLY A 205 -21.17 -3.45 15.93
C GLY A 205 -20.43 -2.17 15.49
N THR A 206 -19.22 -1.92 15.99
CA THR A 206 -18.51 -0.67 15.72
C THR A 206 -18.00 -0.66 14.29
N THR A 207 -18.68 0.09 13.43
CA THR A 207 -18.13 0.57 12.17
C THR A 207 -16.86 1.36 12.48
N SER A 208 -15.79 1.05 11.73
CA SER A 208 -14.49 1.73 11.79
C SER A 208 -14.67 3.24 12.01
N PRO A 209 -13.94 3.89 12.94
CA PRO A 209 -14.06 5.32 13.11
C PRO A 209 -13.63 6.00 11.81
N SER A 210 -14.61 6.58 11.12
CA SER A 210 -14.40 7.54 10.04
C SER A 210 -13.58 8.69 10.59
N GLY A 211 -12.46 8.96 9.95
CA GLY A 211 -11.45 9.89 10.42
C GLY A 211 -12.02 11.29 10.64
N THR A 212 -11.90 11.76 11.87
CA THR A 212 -11.78 13.18 12.16
C THR A 212 -10.85 13.27 13.37
N LEU A 213 -9.59 13.63 13.13
CA LEU A 213 -8.68 14.01 14.21
C LEU A 213 -9.17 15.33 14.79
N PRO A 214 -9.21 15.51 16.11
CA PRO A 214 -9.47 16.82 16.70
C PRO A 214 -8.31 17.75 16.33
N ALA A 215 -8.66 18.92 15.78
CA ALA A 215 -7.73 20.03 15.59
C ALA A 215 -7.12 20.41 16.95
N LYS A 216 -5.81 20.56 16.97
CA LYS A 216 -5.08 21.23 18.05
C LYS A 216 -4.10 22.21 17.43
#